data_AF-A0A1F7R145-F1
#
_entry.id   AF-A0A1F7R145-F1
#
_cell.length_a   1.000
_cell.length_b   1.000
_cell.length_c   1.000
_cell.angle_alpha   90.00
_cell.angle_beta   90.00
_cell.angle_gamma   90.00
#
_symmetry.space_group_name_H-M   'P 1'
#
loop_
_entity.id
_entity.type
_entity.pdbx_description
1 polymer ?
#
loop_
_entity_poly.entity_id
_entity_poly.type
_entity_poly.pdbx_seq_one_letter_code
_entity_poly.pdbx_strand_id
1 'polypeptide(L)'
;MESVANTVISVFWFFLPAGIANMAPVLFTWLPWLNQPVDFNKQLWGKPIFGQNKTYRGFLVGIIFAVLTVYLQQLIYPESKGHTLLNYEQTNSLYLGFLLGFGALGGDLFKSFIKRRLKIPVGWVWAPFDQVDWILGAVLLSSLVVDFQITDIIVAVIIFGLLHPIINLVGYALHIKANKF
;
A
#
# COMPACT_ATOMS: atom_id res chain seq x y z
N MET A 1 -3.27 18.60 23.83
CA MET A 1 -2.80 18.47 22.44
C MET A 1 -2.01 17.18 22.37
N GLU A 2 -2.35 16.32 21.43
CA GLU A 2 -1.55 15.13 21.13
C GLU A 2 -0.13 15.55 20.70
N SER A 3 0.90 14.83 21.13
CA SER A 3 2.28 15.19 20.79
C SER A 3 2.56 14.84 19.32
N VAL A 4 3.43 15.61 18.66
CA VAL A 4 3.85 15.32 17.27
C VAL A 4 4.38 13.89 17.13
N ALA A 5 5.13 13.42 18.14
CA ALA A 5 5.63 12.05 18.18
C ALA A 5 4.48 11.02 18.17
N ASN A 6 3.40 11.26 18.91
CA ASN A 6 2.27 10.35 18.93
C ASN A 6 1.55 10.29 17.58
N THR A 7 1.35 11.44 16.92
CA THR A 7 0.76 11.48 15.58
C THR A 7 1.60 10.69 14.59
N VAL A 8 2.92 10.87 14.59
CA VAL A 8 3.85 10.12 13.72
C VAL A 8 3.75 8.61 13.96
N ILE A 9 3.75 8.18 15.21
CA ILE A 9 3.64 6.75 15.57
C ILE A 9 2.28 6.19 15.14
N SER A 10 1.19 6.88 15.46
CA SER A 10 -0.18 6.45 15.16
C SER A 10 -0.42 6.32 13.65
N VAL A 11 0.06 7.31 12.88
CA VAL A 11 -0.03 7.32 11.42
C VAL A 11 0.83 6.20 10.82
N PHE A 12 2.09 6.07 11.24
CA PHE A 12 2.95 5.00 10.76
C PHE A 12 2.34 3.62 11.06
N TRP A 13 1.88 3.40 12.29
CA TRP A 13 1.23 2.16 12.71
C TRP A 13 0.00 1.87 11.85
N PHE A 14 -0.89 2.84 11.69
CA PHE A 14 -2.11 2.63 10.91
C PHE A 14 -1.86 2.29 9.43
N PHE A 15 -0.91 2.96 8.77
CA PHE A 15 -0.64 2.75 7.34
C PHE A 15 0.30 1.57 7.06
N LEU A 16 0.91 0.97 8.08
CA LEU A 16 1.81 -0.18 7.93
C LEU A 16 1.21 -1.35 7.12
N PRO A 17 -0.05 -1.80 7.34
CA PRO A 17 -0.66 -2.87 6.55
C PRO A 17 -0.78 -2.52 5.07
N ALA A 18 -1.13 -1.27 4.74
CA ALA A 18 -1.22 -0.78 3.36
C ALA A 18 0.15 -0.73 2.68
N GLY A 19 1.18 -0.27 3.41
CA GLY A 19 2.56 -0.28 2.92
C GLY A 19 3.05 -1.71 2.64
N ILE A 20 2.79 -2.65 3.55
CA ILE A 20 3.10 -4.08 3.35
C ILE A 20 2.35 -4.64 2.13
N ALA A 21 1.06 -4.33 1.99
CA ALA A 21 0.25 -4.76 0.85
C ALA A 21 0.86 -4.32 -0.48
N ASN A 22 1.33 -3.07 -0.56
CA ASN A 22 1.92 -2.50 -1.77
C ASN A 22 3.29 -3.14 -2.11
N MET A 23 4.07 -3.56 -1.11
CA MET A 23 5.37 -4.19 -1.31
C MET A 23 5.30 -5.70 -1.59
N ALA A 24 4.34 -6.39 -0.99
CA ALA A 24 4.24 -7.85 -1.06
C ALA A 24 4.27 -8.43 -2.49
N PRO A 25 3.59 -7.86 -3.51
CA PRO A 25 3.63 -8.38 -4.88
C PRO A 25 5.04 -8.62 -5.44
N VAL A 26 6.00 -7.77 -5.07
CA VAL A 26 7.41 -7.86 -5.53
C VAL A 26 8.14 -9.02 -4.86
N LEU A 27 7.89 -9.24 -3.57
CA LEU A 27 8.52 -10.29 -2.76
C LEU A 27 8.04 -11.70 -3.13
N PHE A 28 6.82 -11.79 -3.66
CA PHE A 28 6.15 -13.06 -3.94
C PHE A 28 6.02 -13.33 -5.45
N THR A 29 6.97 -12.83 -6.26
CA THR A 29 7.00 -13.08 -7.71
C THR A 29 7.34 -14.52 -8.07
N TRP A 30 8.06 -15.24 -7.21
CA TRP A 30 8.45 -16.64 -7.37
C TRP A 30 7.30 -17.65 -7.27
N LEU A 31 6.15 -17.22 -6.75
CA LEU A 31 4.96 -18.04 -6.64
C LEU A 31 4.27 -18.22 -8.02
N PRO A 32 4.01 -19.46 -8.49
CA PRO A 32 3.64 -19.70 -9.90
C PRO A 32 2.15 -19.47 -10.24
N TRP A 33 1.26 -19.61 -9.26
CA TRP A 33 -0.18 -19.36 -9.36
C TRP A 33 -0.55 -17.89 -9.62
N LEU A 34 -1.68 -17.69 -10.31
CA LEU A 34 -2.31 -16.37 -10.52
C LEU A 34 -1.39 -15.27 -11.06
N ASN A 35 -0.31 -15.63 -11.78
CA ASN A 35 0.61 -14.66 -12.40
C ASN A 35 0.00 -13.90 -13.61
N GLN A 36 -1.31 -14.05 -13.84
CA GLN A 36 -2.01 -13.40 -14.92
C GLN A 36 -2.25 -11.91 -14.60
N PRO A 37 -2.04 -11.00 -15.56
CA PRO A 37 -2.40 -9.60 -15.42
C PRO A 37 -3.89 -9.41 -15.14
N VAL A 38 -4.25 -8.49 -14.25
CA VAL A 38 -5.64 -8.23 -13.85
C VAL A 38 -6.49 -7.63 -14.97
N ASP A 39 -5.86 -7.05 -15.99
CA ASP A 39 -6.54 -6.60 -17.22
C ASP A 39 -6.60 -7.68 -18.31
N PHE A 40 -6.13 -8.90 -18.07
CA PHE A 40 -6.00 -9.95 -19.08
C PHE A 40 -5.21 -9.51 -20.32
N ASN A 41 -4.24 -8.58 -20.17
CA ASN A 41 -3.52 -7.92 -21.25
C ASN A 41 -4.42 -7.14 -22.23
N LYS A 42 -5.66 -6.83 -21.84
CA LYS A 42 -6.58 -6.02 -22.65
C LYS A 42 -6.05 -4.59 -22.77
N GLN A 43 -6.50 -3.94 -23.84
CA GLN A 43 -6.15 -2.58 -24.16
C GLN A 43 -7.39 -1.68 -24.19
N LEU A 44 -7.19 -0.44 -23.79
CA LEU A 44 -8.13 0.67 -23.95
C LEU A 44 -7.42 1.77 -24.74
N TRP A 45 -8.01 2.16 -25.87
CA TRP A 45 -7.46 3.14 -26.82
C TRP A 45 -6.03 2.80 -27.29
N GLY A 46 -5.80 1.53 -27.64
CA GLY A 46 -4.50 1.05 -28.14
C GLY A 46 -3.38 1.05 -27.10
N LYS A 47 -3.72 1.15 -25.80
CA LYS A 47 -2.76 1.11 -24.68
C LYS A 47 -3.24 0.09 -23.63
N PRO A 48 -2.34 -0.63 -22.93
CA PRO A 48 -2.73 -1.53 -21.84
C PRO A 48 -3.64 -0.83 -20.83
N ILE A 49 -4.58 -1.54 -20.20
CA ILE A 49 -5.46 -0.92 -19.20
C ILE A 49 -4.64 -0.56 -17.96
N PHE A 50 -3.92 -1.53 -17.39
CA PHE A 50 -3.06 -1.33 -16.20
C PHE A 50 -1.60 -1.68 -16.51
N GLY A 51 -1.39 -2.77 -17.26
CA GLY A 51 -0.07 -3.30 -17.61
C GLY A 51 0.25 -4.65 -16.97
N GLN A 52 1.14 -5.40 -17.62
CA GLN A 52 1.43 -6.80 -17.32
C GLN A 52 1.95 -7.09 -15.89
N ASN A 53 2.47 -6.07 -15.21
CA ASN A 53 3.02 -6.20 -13.86
C ASN A 53 1.96 -6.11 -12.75
N LYS A 54 0.69 -5.85 -13.08
CA LYS A 54 -0.43 -5.84 -12.13
C LYS A 54 -1.14 -7.18 -12.20
N THR A 55 -0.79 -8.12 -11.33
CA THR A 55 -1.28 -9.52 -11.40
C THR A 55 -2.27 -9.86 -10.30
N TYR A 56 -3.13 -10.85 -10.55
CA TYR A 56 -4.05 -11.38 -9.55
C TYR A 56 -3.33 -11.92 -8.31
N ARG A 57 -2.18 -12.58 -8.51
CA ARG A 57 -1.30 -13.03 -7.42
C ARG A 57 -0.87 -11.87 -6.54
N GLY A 58 -0.37 -10.80 -7.14
CA GLY A 58 0.07 -9.62 -6.40
C GLY A 58 -1.06 -9.05 -5.55
N PHE A 59 -2.25 -8.91 -6.16
CA PHE A 59 -3.44 -8.44 -5.46
C PHE A 59 -3.81 -9.32 -4.26
N LEU A 60 -3.93 -10.64 -4.49
CA LEU A 60 -4.34 -11.58 -3.46
C LEU A 60 -3.33 -11.61 -2.29
N VAL A 61 -2.04 -11.72 -2.61
CA VAL A 61 -0.97 -11.75 -1.60
C VAL A 61 -0.94 -10.44 -0.82
N GLY A 62 -1.02 -9.29 -1.47
CA GLY A 62 -1.02 -8.00 -0.78
C GLY A 62 -2.20 -7.84 0.19
N ILE A 63 -3.41 -8.24 -0.20
CA ILE A 63 -4.59 -8.21 0.67
C ILE A 63 -4.41 -9.15 1.87
N ILE A 64 -3.95 -10.38 1.64
CA ILE A 64 -3.71 -11.35 2.72
C ILE A 64 -2.72 -10.79 3.74
N PHE A 65 -1.59 -10.23 3.28
CA PHE A 65 -0.60 -9.66 4.19
C PHE A 65 -1.10 -8.41 4.91
N ALA A 66 -1.96 -7.59 4.30
CA ALA A 66 -2.63 -6.48 5.00
C ALA A 66 -3.51 -7.00 6.14
N VAL A 67 -4.34 -8.02 5.88
CA VAL A 67 -5.19 -8.66 6.89
C VAL A 67 -4.37 -9.26 8.02
N LEU A 68 -3.30 -10.01 7.69
CA LEU A 68 -2.40 -10.58 8.69
C LEU A 68 -1.74 -9.47 9.54
N THR A 69 -1.33 -8.37 8.91
CA THR A 69 -0.72 -7.24 9.64
C THR A 69 -1.72 -6.63 10.60
N VAL A 70 -2.95 -6.33 10.17
CA VAL A 70 -4.00 -5.78 11.04
C VAL A 70 -4.33 -6.74 12.18
N TYR A 71 -4.40 -8.04 11.91
CA TYR A 71 -4.61 -9.05 12.94
C TYR A 71 -3.48 -9.02 13.99
N LEU A 72 -2.22 -8.94 13.57
CA LEU A 72 -1.09 -8.78 14.49
C LEU A 72 -1.17 -7.46 15.28
N GLN A 73 -1.57 -6.37 14.64
CA GLN A 73 -1.79 -5.09 15.32
C GLN A 73 -2.86 -5.19 16.40
N GLN A 74 -3.95 -5.92 16.14
CA GLN A 74 -5.00 -6.15 17.13
C GLN A 74 -4.51 -6.96 18.33
N LEU A 75 -3.65 -7.97 18.13
CA LEU A 75 -3.06 -8.74 19.22
C LEU A 75 -2.12 -7.89 20.11
N ILE A 76 -1.41 -6.92 19.52
CA ILE A 76 -0.47 -6.02 20.21
C ILE A 76 -1.20 -4.79 20.80
N TYR A 77 -2.45 -4.54 20.38
CA TYR A 77 -3.22 -3.36 20.77
C TYR A 77 -3.29 -3.10 22.28
N PRO A 78 -3.45 -4.11 23.18
CA PRO A 78 -3.48 -3.87 24.62
C PRO A 78 -2.27 -3.11 25.17
N GLU A 79 -1.09 -3.33 24.59
CA GLU A 79 0.18 -2.70 24.99
C GLU A 79 0.43 -1.35 24.29
N SER A 80 -0.37 -1.01 23.27
CA SER A 80 -0.21 0.20 22.44
C SER A 80 -1.38 1.19 22.57
N LYS A 81 -2.24 1.00 23.58
CA LYS A 81 -3.37 1.89 23.89
C LYS A 81 -2.89 3.34 24.05
N GLY A 82 -3.40 4.23 23.20
CA GLY A 82 -3.07 5.66 23.20
C GLY A 82 -2.16 6.13 22.05
N HIS A 83 -1.63 5.20 21.23
CA HIS A 83 -0.76 5.49 20.09
C HIS A 83 -1.34 4.98 18.75
N THR A 84 -2.66 5.07 18.57
CA THR A 84 -3.36 4.55 17.38
C THR A 84 -4.43 5.51 16.88
N LEU A 85 -4.67 5.52 15.57
CA LEU A 85 -5.74 6.32 14.94
C LEU A 85 -7.15 5.73 15.15
N LEU A 86 -7.24 4.47 15.60
CA LEU A 86 -8.51 3.81 15.88
C LEU A 86 -8.41 2.83 17.03
N ASN A 87 -9.57 2.37 17.50
CA ASN A 87 -9.68 1.31 18.49
C ASN A 87 -9.77 -0.07 17.82
N TYR A 88 -8.71 -0.87 17.91
CA TYR A 88 -8.65 -2.20 17.30
C TYR A 88 -9.52 -3.24 18.02
N GLU A 89 -9.95 -3.04 19.28
CA GLU A 89 -10.89 -3.94 19.97
C GLU A 89 -12.30 -3.87 19.37
N GLN A 90 -12.68 -2.69 18.87
CA GLN A 90 -14.02 -2.43 18.32
C GLN A 90 -14.06 -2.55 16.79
N THR A 91 -12.93 -2.85 16.16
CA THR A 91 -12.80 -2.89 14.71
C THR A 91 -12.61 -4.33 14.23
N ASN A 92 -13.35 -4.71 13.20
CA ASN A 92 -13.17 -6.01 12.56
C ASN A 92 -11.85 -6.01 11.75
N SER A 93 -10.86 -6.77 12.22
CA SER A 93 -9.53 -6.85 11.60
C SER A 93 -9.53 -7.35 10.17
N LEU A 94 -10.40 -8.30 9.84
CA LEU A 94 -10.53 -8.81 8.47
C LEU A 94 -11.04 -7.70 7.54
N TYR A 95 -12.05 -6.97 7.99
CA TYR A 95 -12.62 -5.87 7.21
C TYR A 95 -11.62 -4.71 7.05
N LEU A 96 -10.99 -4.25 8.14
CA LEU A 96 -9.99 -3.17 8.07
C LEU A 96 -8.78 -3.58 7.20
N GLY A 97 -8.26 -4.79 7.39
CA GLY A 97 -7.16 -5.31 6.58
C GLY A 97 -7.51 -5.42 5.10
N PHE A 98 -8.74 -5.84 4.78
CA PHE A 98 -9.24 -5.82 3.41
C PHE A 98 -9.31 -4.40 2.85
N LEU A 99 -9.89 -3.43 3.58
CA LEU A 99 -9.98 -2.04 3.14
C LEU A 99 -8.61 -1.43 2.88
N LEU A 100 -7.66 -1.62 3.80
CA LEU A 100 -6.28 -1.11 3.66
C LEU A 100 -5.54 -1.78 2.51
N GLY A 101 -5.58 -3.11 2.41
CA GLY A 101 -4.88 -3.85 1.37
C GLY A 101 -5.46 -3.62 -0.01
N PHE A 102 -6.78 -3.77 -0.15
CA PHE A 102 -7.48 -3.55 -1.43
C PHE A 102 -7.42 -2.07 -1.82
N GLY A 103 -7.53 -1.14 -0.86
CA GLY A 103 -7.42 0.29 -1.11
C GLY A 103 -6.04 0.67 -1.62
N ALA A 104 -4.98 0.22 -0.96
CA ALA A 104 -3.60 0.47 -1.38
C ALA A 104 -3.33 -0.03 -2.80
N LEU A 105 -3.67 -1.31 -3.07
CA LEU A 105 -3.47 -1.92 -4.38
C LEU A 105 -4.39 -1.31 -5.45
N GLY A 106 -5.61 -0.92 -5.08
CA GLY A 106 -6.56 -0.22 -5.95
C GLY A 106 -6.06 1.17 -6.34
N GLY A 107 -5.46 1.92 -5.42
CA GLY A 107 -4.81 3.19 -5.67
C GLY A 107 -3.66 3.06 -6.67
N ASP A 108 -2.77 2.08 -6.46
CA ASP A 108 -1.67 1.79 -7.38
C ASP A 108 -2.15 1.31 -8.76
N LEU A 109 -3.25 0.57 -8.81
CA LEU A 109 -3.90 0.15 -10.05
C LEU A 109 -4.49 1.34 -10.82
N PHE A 110 -5.19 2.25 -10.11
CA PHE A 110 -5.74 3.47 -10.69
C PHE A 110 -4.64 4.39 -11.23
N LYS A 111 -3.56 4.59 -10.47
CA LYS A 111 -2.40 5.34 -10.97
C LYS A 111 -1.75 4.65 -12.16
N SER A 112 -1.67 3.31 -12.17
CA SER A 112 -1.15 2.57 -13.32
C SER A 112 -2.01 2.77 -14.57
N PHE A 113 -3.33 2.80 -14.42
CA PHE A 113 -4.25 3.20 -15.49
C PHE A 113 -3.93 4.59 -16.04
N ILE A 114 -3.77 5.59 -15.16
CA ILE A 114 -3.42 6.96 -15.56
C ILE A 114 -2.07 6.98 -16.30
N LYS A 115 -1.05 6.30 -15.80
CA LYS A 115 0.27 6.18 -16.48
C LYS A 115 0.12 5.68 -17.91
N ARG A 116 -0.74 4.67 -18.15
CA ARG A 116 -0.98 4.15 -19.51
C ARG A 116 -1.67 5.17 -20.42
N ARG A 117 -2.60 5.97 -19.89
CA ARG A 117 -3.25 7.05 -20.64
C ARG A 117 -2.29 8.19 -20.98
N LEU A 118 -1.34 8.48 -20.09
CA LEU A 118 -0.26 9.45 -20.30
C LEU A 118 0.93 8.89 -21.12
N LYS A 119 0.79 7.68 -21.69
CA LYS A 119 1.84 7.00 -22.48
C LYS A 119 3.14 6.71 -21.70
N ILE A 120 3.09 6.72 -20.36
CA ILE A 120 4.21 6.32 -19.51
C ILE A 120 4.34 4.78 -19.56
N PRO A 121 5.51 4.21 -19.93
CA PRO A 121 5.68 2.77 -20.06
C PRO A 121 5.61 2.01 -18.72
N VAL A 122 5.38 0.70 -18.79
CA VAL A 122 5.42 -0.18 -17.61
C VAL A 122 6.82 -0.17 -16.99
N GLY A 123 6.90 -0.13 -15.67
CA GLY A 123 8.17 -0.13 -14.93
C GLY A 123 8.88 1.23 -14.83
N TRP A 124 8.44 2.24 -15.58
CA TRP A 124 9.00 3.59 -15.46
C TRP A 124 8.54 4.26 -14.16
N VAL A 125 9.45 5.00 -13.52
CA VAL A 125 9.17 5.78 -12.31
C VAL A 125 8.36 7.03 -12.68
N TRP A 126 7.36 7.36 -11.86
CA TRP A 126 6.53 8.55 -11.94
C TRP A 126 6.37 9.16 -10.54
N ALA A 127 7.48 9.69 -10.02
CA ALA A 127 7.47 10.41 -8.74
C ALA A 127 6.77 11.78 -8.90
N PRO A 128 6.08 12.28 -7.85
CA PRO A 128 5.84 11.65 -6.55
C PRO A 128 4.63 10.69 -6.55
N PHE A 129 3.94 10.53 -7.68
CA PHE A 129 2.66 9.80 -7.75
C PHE A 129 2.79 8.31 -7.40
N ASP A 130 3.92 7.69 -7.73
CA ASP A 130 4.22 6.29 -7.35
C ASP A 130 4.42 6.09 -5.82
N GLN A 131 4.59 7.17 -5.05
CA GLN A 131 4.74 7.11 -3.59
C GLN A 131 3.44 7.45 -2.84
N VAL A 132 2.50 8.14 -3.49
CA VAL A 132 1.29 8.72 -2.86
C VAL A 132 0.02 7.93 -3.20
N ASP A 133 -0.03 7.34 -4.38
CA ASP A 133 -1.15 6.54 -4.91
C ASP A 133 -1.74 5.52 -3.92
N TRP A 134 -0.91 4.67 -3.33
CA TRP A 134 -1.35 3.61 -2.43
C TRP A 134 -1.81 4.17 -1.08
N ILE A 135 -1.25 5.30 -0.63
CA ILE A 135 -1.69 6.01 0.58
C ILE A 135 -3.11 6.55 0.35
N LEU A 136 -3.33 7.25 -0.76
CA LEU A 136 -4.64 7.81 -1.08
C LEU A 136 -5.69 6.72 -1.31
N GLY A 137 -5.32 5.61 -1.96
CA GLY A 137 -6.21 4.46 -2.12
C GLY A 137 -6.59 3.83 -0.78
N ALA A 138 -5.62 3.67 0.14
CA ALA A 138 -5.88 3.18 1.49
C ALA A 138 -6.78 4.13 2.29
N VAL A 139 -6.50 5.44 2.27
CA VAL A 139 -7.35 6.48 2.89
C VAL A 139 -8.78 6.39 2.37
N LEU A 140 -8.95 6.36 1.04
CA LEU A 140 -10.27 6.39 0.41
C LEU A 140 -11.18 5.24 0.87
N LEU A 141 -10.63 4.03 1.03
CA LEU A 141 -11.44 2.88 1.46
C LEU A 141 -11.53 2.77 2.98
N SER A 142 -10.44 3.06 3.70
CA SER A 142 -10.46 3.01 5.16
C SER A 142 -11.18 4.20 5.81
N SER A 143 -11.53 5.24 5.05
CA SER A 143 -12.39 6.33 5.54
C SER A 143 -13.82 5.88 5.85
N LEU A 144 -14.18 4.65 5.49
CA LEU A 144 -15.44 4.02 5.92
C LEU A 144 -15.42 3.61 7.41
N VAL A 145 -14.24 3.56 8.02
CA VAL A 145 -14.04 3.10 9.41
C VAL A 145 -13.18 4.06 10.25
N VAL A 146 -12.44 4.99 9.62
CA VAL A 146 -11.57 5.97 10.30
C VAL A 146 -11.82 7.36 9.73
N ASP A 147 -12.00 8.34 10.61
CA ASP A 147 -12.05 9.75 10.23
C ASP A 147 -10.64 10.34 10.20
N PHE A 148 -10.07 10.52 9.00
CA PHE A 148 -8.74 11.11 8.84
C PHE A 148 -8.76 12.62 8.90
N GLN A 149 -7.78 13.19 9.60
CA GLN A 149 -7.42 14.58 9.42
C GLN A 149 -6.47 14.73 8.23
N ILE A 150 -6.48 15.91 7.61
CA ILE A 150 -5.54 16.23 6.52
C ILE A 150 -4.09 16.07 6.99
N THR A 151 -3.83 16.37 8.27
CA THR A 151 -2.53 16.17 8.92
C THR A 151 -2.07 14.72 8.88
N ASP A 152 -2.97 13.75 9.08
CA ASP A 152 -2.61 12.32 9.07
C ASP A 152 -2.12 11.89 7.68
N ILE A 153 -2.79 12.38 6.63
CA ILE A 153 -2.44 12.09 5.24
C ILE A 153 -1.09 12.72 4.89
N ILE A 154 -0.87 13.98 5.27
CA ILE A 154 0.41 14.68 5.04
C ILE A 154 1.55 13.95 5.76
N VAL A 155 1.34 13.58 7.02
CA VAL A 155 2.32 12.84 7.83
C VAL A 155 2.61 11.48 7.20
N ALA A 156 1.60 10.74 6.72
CA ALA A 156 1.79 9.47 6.04
C ALA A 156 2.65 9.64 4.78
N VAL A 157 2.34 10.61 3.93
CA VAL A 157 3.11 10.89 2.71
C VAL A 157 4.57 11.23 3.03
N ILE A 158 4.81 12.05 4.06
CA ILE A 158 6.17 12.40 4.49
C ILE A 158 6.92 11.16 5.00
N ILE A 159 6.35 10.43 5.96
CA ILE A 159 7.01 9.27 6.58
C ILE A 159 7.34 8.22 5.53
N PHE A 160 6.35 7.79 4.75
CA PHE A 160 6.58 6.72 3.78
C PHE A 160 7.37 7.18 2.56
N GLY A 161 7.27 8.47 2.18
CA GLY A 161 8.14 9.06 1.18
C GLY A 161 9.62 9.03 1.58
N LEU A 162 9.92 9.31 2.86
CA LEU A 162 11.28 9.21 3.40
C LEU A 162 11.76 7.76 3.59
N LEU A 163 10.84 6.83 3.91
CA LEU A 163 11.18 5.41 4.02
C LEU A 163 11.41 4.74 2.66
N HIS A 164 10.77 5.24 1.59
CA HIS A 164 10.87 4.66 0.25
C HIS A 164 12.33 4.44 -0.24
N PRO A 165 13.24 5.44 -0.22
CA PRO A 165 14.63 5.23 -0.63
C PRO A 165 15.36 4.22 0.26
N ILE A 166 15.05 4.17 1.56
CA ILE A 166 15.64 3.21 2.50
C ILE A 166 15.22 1.79 2.13
N ILE A 167 13.93 1.59 1.85
CA ILE A 167 13.38 0.30 1.44
C ILE A 167 13.98 -0.14 0.09
N ASN A 168 14.15 0.77 -0.87
CA ASN A 168 14.79 0.45 -2.15
C ASN A 168 16.26 0.05 -1.96
N LEU A 169 17.00 0.74 -1.09
CA LEU A 169 18.38 0.40 -0.75
C LEU A 169 18.50 -0.99 -0.13
N VAL A 170 17.63 -1.31 0.84
CA VAL A 170 17.60 -2.64 1.47
C VAL A 170 17.23 -3.72 0.45
N GLY A 171 16.22 -3.47 -0.38
CA GLY A 171 15.82 -4.40 -1.45
C GLY A 171 16.94 -4.67 -2.45
N TYR A 172 17.75 -3.66 -2.79
CA TYR A 172 18.93 -3.81 -3.63
C TYR A 172 20.04 -4.61 -2.93
N ALA A 173 20.35 -4.30 -1.66
CA ALA A 173 21.36 -5.01 -0.88
C ALA A 173 21.02 -6.50 -0.69
N LEU A 174 19.73 -6.84 -0.61
CA LEU A 174 19.22 -8.20 -0.52
C LEU A 174 19.05 -8.89 -1.88
N HIS A 175 19.45 -8.27 -3.00
CA HIS A 175 19.29 -8.77 -4.37
C HIS A 175 17.82 -9.05 -4.78
N ILE A 176 16.86 -8.46 -4.07
CA ILE A 176 15.42 -8.53 -4.38
C ILE A 176 15.10 -7.57 -5.53
N LYS A 177 15.79 -6.42 -5.59
CA LYS A 177 15.68 -5.43 -6.65
C LYS A 177 17.00 -5.32 -7.42
N ALA A 178 16.90 -5.19 -8.74
CA ALA A 178 18.06 -4.99 -9.61
C ALA A 178 18.65 -3.58 -9.51
N ASN A 179 17.85 -2.59 -9.10
CA ASN A 179 18.25 -1.18 -9.03
C ASN A 179 18.10 -0.62 -7.62
N LYS A 180 18.99 0.31 -7.27
CA LYS A 180 19.08 0.96 -5.95
C LYS A 180 17.97 1.99 -5.70
N PHE A 181 17.38 2.55 -6.76
CA PHE A 181 16.36 3.60 -6.72
C PHE A 181 15.18 3.25 -7.61
#